data_AF-A0A2N2LMW2-F1
#
_entry.id   AF-A0A2N2LMW2-F1
#
_cell.length_a   1.000
_cell.length_b   1.000
_cell.length_c   1.000
_cell.angle_alpha   90.00
_cell.angle_beta   90.00
_cell.angle_gamma   90.00
#
_symmetry.space_group_name_H-M   'P 1'
#
loop_
_entity.id
_entity.type
_entity.pdbx_description
1 polymer ?
#
loop_
_entity_poly.entity_id
_entity_poly.type
_entity_poly.pdbx_seq_one_letter_code
_entity_poly.pdbx_strand_id
1 'polypeptide(L)'
;MTRRLPLWKCLRGTVCRRAMITQIDEILILLSASDTFNKLNIGRTLKESLNKMLPSILDTAAKNSRSVRVYVMTAFGCPYTGKISIEDIVQLLLKLSYMGASEVVLVDSTGMANPRSVQSTLRILLDLQLDINLAVHFHNTRGAAIANCVAAYDAGVRIFDTSLGGMSATPYGVSELDIGCWNVPTEDLVHLFEEMGVKTGVDLEKLLDCVRLAEQMAGMHLPGHLLRAGRSSQIVGIPKHLERHQIMDKKIGGVLKTASMLIFKSADVYFVYTLQFQSFLDLFEHGLFSLIVWSVHQAEPAGDAEGLQSVVLVLDQDR
;
A
#
# COMPACT_ATOMS: atom_id res chain seq x y z
N MET A 1 22.27 2.73 15.12
CA MET A 1 21.82 1.95 13.94
C MET A 1 21.41 0.58 14.46
N THR A 2 20.11 0.34 14.62
CA THR A 2 19.56 -0.89 15.21
C THR A 2 19.71 -2.03 14.21
N ARG A 3 20.35 -3.14 14.58
CA ARG A 3 20.56 -4.30 13.71
C ARG A 3 19.40 -5.27 13.86
N ARG A 4 18.52 -5.28 12.87
CA ARG A 4 17.35 -6.16 12.79
C ARG A 4 17.66 -7.37 11.90
N LEU A 5 17.42 -8.60 12.38
CA LEU A 5 17.36 -9.78 11.52
C LEU A 5 15.87 -10.14 11.33
N PRO A 6 15.33 -10.10 10.10
CA PRO A 6 14.06 -10.78 9.83
C PRO A 6 14.27 -12.26 10.11
N LEU A 7 13.66 -12.77 11.17
CA LEU A 7 13.67 -14.18 11.53
C LEU A 7 12.44 -14.85 10.91
N TRP A 8 12.42 -14.93 9.58
CA TRP A 8 11.39 -15.58 8.75
C TRP A 8 11.20 -17.08 9.06
N LYS A 9 12.03 -17.65 9.94
CA LYS A 9 11.93 -19.04 10.42
C LYS A 9 11.96 -19.16 11.96
N CYS A 10 11.46 -18.18 12.71
CA CYS A 10 11.38 -18.29 14.19
C CYS A 10 10.16 -19.12 14.65
N LEU A 11 10.04 -20.37 14.18
CA LEU A 11 8.95 -21.27 14.59
C LEU A 11 9.24 -22.03 15.90
N ARG A 12 10.45 -21.87 16.47
CA ARG A 12 10.92 -22.66 17.63
C ARG A 12 11.88 -21.83 18.49
N GLY A 13 11.79 -21.95 19.82
CA GLY A 13 12.69 -21.27 20.77
C GLY A 13 14.19 -21.54 20.55
N THR A 14 14.54 -22.56 19.77
CA THR A 14 15.90 -22.81 19.27
C THR A 14 16.45 -21.69 18.38
N VAL A 15 15.61 -21.00 17.61
CA VAL A 15 16.05 -19.90 16.73
C VAL A 15 16.32 -18.64 17.55
N CYS A 16 15.50 -18.35 18.56
CA CYS A 16 15.77 -17.30 19.54
C CYS A 16 17.14 -17.49 20.22
N ARG A 17 17.45 -18.71 20.70
CA ARG A 17 18.76 -19.02 21.28
C ARG A 17 19.93 -18.81 20.31
N ARG A 18 19.78 -19.16 19.03
CA ARG A 18 20.80 -18.88 18.01
C ARG A 18 20.95 -17.39 17.74
N ALA A 19 19.88 -16.62 17.84
CA ALA A 19 19.92 -15.16 17.73
C ALA A 19 20.76 -14.54 18.86
N MET A 20 20.71 -15.10 20.07
CA MET A 20 21.42 -14.54 21.25
C MET A 20 22.95 -14.62 21.14
N ILE A 21 23.49 -15.54 20.35
CA ILE A 21 24.94 -15.62 20.11
C ILE A 21 25.43 -14.63 19.02
N THR A 22 24.54 -13.77 18.52
CA THR A 22 24.86 -12.76 17.50
C THR A 22 24.74 -11.35 18.09
N GLN A 23 25.07 -10.34 17.27
CA GLN A 23 24.98 -8.92 17.65
C GLN A 23 23.63 -8.29 17.27
N ILE A 24 22.55 -9.06 17.11
CA ILE A 24 21.24 -8.47 16.82
C ILE A 24 20.65 -7.78 18.03
N ASP A 25 20.01 -6.63 17.82
CA ASP A 25 19.44 -5.84 18.91
C ASP A 25 17.98 -6.24 19.19
N GLU A 26 17.29 -6.73 18.17
CA GLU A 26 15.84 -6.95 18.19
C GLU A 26 15.47 -8.31 17.59
N ILE A 27 14.51 -8.98 18.24
CA ILE A 27 13.91 -10.22 17.77
C ILE A 27 12.55 -9.90 17.15
N LEU A 28 12.35 -10.37 15.93
CA LEU A 28 11.08 -10.26 15.22
C LEU A 28 10.27 -11.55 15.38
N ILE A 29 9.00 -11.42 15.75
CA ILE A 29 8.07 -12.54 15.92
C ILE A 29 6.84 -12.31 15.07
N LEU A 30 6.40 -13.35 14.35
CA LEU A 30 5.16 -13.33 13.59
C LEU A 30 4.04 -14.01 14.38
N LEU A 31 2.92 -13.31 14.51
CA LEU A 31 1.63 -13.82 14.97
C LEU A 31 0.56 -13.39 13.98
N SER A 32 -0.60 -14.05 13.97
CA SER A 32 -1.75 -13.62 13.18
C SER A 32 -2.97 -13.45 14.06
N ALA A 33 -3.75 -12.40 13.82
CA ALA A 33 -5.02 -12.18 14.51
C ALA A 33 -6.03 -13.30 14.20
N SER A 34 -6.05 -13.79 12.95
CA SER A 34 -6.86 -14.97 12.57
C SER A 34 -6.20 -16.26 13.02
N ASP A 35 -6.90 -17.08 13.81
CA ASP A 35 -6.40 -18.40 14.25
C ASP A 35 -6.16 -19.35 13.08
N THR A 36 -7.02 -19.31 12.05
CA THR A 36 -6.85 -20.09 10.81
C THR A 36 -5.56 -19.69 10.10
N PHE A 37 -5.33 -18.39 9.92
CA PHE A 37 -4.12 -17.90 9.28
C PHE A 37 -2.89 -18.23 10.12
N ASN A 38 -2.97 -18.07 11.45
CA ASN A 38 -1.87 -18.39 12.36
C ASN A 38 -1.49 -19.88 12.29
N LYS A 39 -2.48 -20.79 12.20
CA LYS A 39 -2.22 -22.22 12.01
C LYS A 39 -1.56 -22.51 10.67
N LEU A 40 -2.03 -21.91 9.58
CA LEU A 40 -1.45 -22.11 8.26
C LEU A 40 -0.02 -21.54 8.18
N ASN A 41 0.20 -20.37 8.78
CA ASN A 41 1.46 -19.66 8.69
C ASN A 41 2.53 -20.21 9.65
N ILE A 42 2.16 -20.48 10.91
CA ILE A 42 3.10 -20.88 11.97
C ILE A 42 2.81 -22.24 12.62
N GLY A 43 1.82 -22.99 12.14
CA GLY A 43 1.53 -24.35 12.60
C GLY A 43 0.92 -24.44 14.00
N ARG A 44 0.43 -23.33 14.56
CA ARG A 44 -0.13 -23.25 15.93
C ARG A 44 -1.33 -22.31 15.98
N THR A 45 -2.20 -22.51 16.97
CA THR A 45 -3.23 -21.50 17.30
C THR A 45 -2.59 -20.21 17.83
N LEU A 46 -3.29 -19.09 17.75
CA LEU A 46 -2.88 -17.84 18.39
C LEU A 46 -2.73 -18.04 19.90
N LYS A 47 -3.69 -18.76 20.52
CA LYS A 47 -3.67 -19.10 21.96
C LYS A 47 -2.41 -19.86 22.36
N GLU A 48 -2.00 -20.87 21.59
CA GLU A 48 -0.76 -21.60 21.87
C GLU A 48 0.48 -20.75 21.66
N SER A 49 0.46 -19.88 20.66
CA SER A 49 1.57 -18.97 20.37
C SER A 49 1.79 -17.99 21.53
N LEU A 50 0.71 -17.40 22.05
CA LEU A 50 0.73 -16.50 23.19
C LEU A 50 1.09 -17.19 24.51
N ASN A 51 0.63 -18.42 24.74
CA ASN A 51 0.80 -19.07 26.05
C ASN A 51 2.05 -19.97 26.14
N LYS A 52 2.51 -20.53 25.03
CA LYS A 52 3.61 -21.53 25.03
C LYS A 52 4.89 -21.02 24.38
N MET A 53 4.78 -20.21 23.31
CA MET A 53 5.93 -19.78 22.53
C MET A 53 6.46 -18.43 23.01
N LEU A 54 5.61 -17.41 22.95
CA LEU A 54 5.98 -16.02 23.16
C LEU A 54 6.58 -15.72 24.55
N PRO A 55 6.07 -16.26 25.68
CA PRO A 55 6.63 -15.96 27.00
C PRO A 55 8.10 -16.37 27.12
N SER A 56 8.46 -17.53 26.56
CA SER A 56 9.84 -18.03 26.58
C SER A 56 10.80 -17.18 25.74
N ILE A 57 10.30 -16.60 24.63
CA ILE A 57 11.11 -15.75 23.76
C ILE A 57 11.33 -14.39 24.43
N LEU A 58 10.29 -13.80 25.01
CA LEU A 58 10.37 -12.52 25.73
C LEU A 58 11.29 -12.62 26.95
N ASP A 59 11.17 -13.67 27.76
CA ASP A 59 12.07 -13.90 28.91
C ASP A 59 13.53 -14.06 28.45
N THR A 60 13.77 -14.82 27.38
CA THR A 60 15.13 -14.97 26.83
C THR A 60 15.67 -13.65 26.29
N ALA A 61 14.87 -12.88 25.57
CA ALA A 61 15.27 -11.58 25.02
C ALA A 61 15.61 -10.59 26.14
N ALA A 62 14.75 -10.48 27.16
CA ALA A 62 14.95 -9.62 28.31
C ALA A 62 16.26 -9.94 29.05
N LYS A 63 16.53 -11.23 29.31
CA LYS A 63 17.79 -11.68 29.96
C LYS A 63 19.05 -11.33 29.16
N ASN A 64 18.92 -11.15 27.86
CA ASN A 64 20.03 -10.79 26.97
C ASN A 64 19.97 -9.32 26.52
N SER A 65 19.15 -8.49 27.18
CA SER A 65 18.97 -7.06 26.84
C SER A 65 18.61 -6.84 25.36
N ARG A 66 17.74 -7.70 24.82
CA ARG A 66 17.23 -7.61 23.44
C ARG A 66 15.76 -7.21 23.44
N SER A 67 15.37 -6.38 22.48
CA SER A 67 13.98 -5.97 22.29
C SER A 67 13.21 -7.01 21.47
N VAL A 68 11.87 -6.99 21.56
CA VAL A 68 11.01 -7.91 20.80
C VAL A 68 9.93 -7.11 20.08
N ARG A 69 9.95 -7.20 18.74
CA ARG A 69 8.98 -6.58 17.85
C ARG A 69 8.05 -7.65 17.29
N VAL A 70 6.75 -7.50 17.53
CA VAL A 70 5.73 -8.50 17.20
C VAL A 70 4.89 -8.03 16.02
N TYR A 71 4.90 -8.80 14.94
CA TYR A 71 4.06 -8.57 13.78
C TYR A 71 2.74 -9.29 13.98
N VAL A 72 1.64 -8.54 13.93
CA VAL A 72 0.28 -9.06 13.96
C VAL A 72 -0.25 -9.06 12.52
N MET A 73 -0.07 -10.20 11.87
CA MET A 73 -0.62 -10.53 10.55
C MET A 73 -2.14 -10.53 10.57
N THR A 74 -2.74 -10.27 9.41
CA THR A 74 -4.19 -10.21 9.21
C THR A 74 -4.91 -9.17 10.09
N ALA A 75 -4.20 -8.15 10.58
CA ALA A 75 -4.76 -7.19 11.53
C ALA A 75 -5.98 -6.41 10.98
N PHE A 76 -6.01 -6.23 9.66
CA PHE A 76 -7.08 -5.50 8.96
C PHE A 76 -8.05 -6.41 8.20
N GLY A 77 -7.87 -7.72 8.31
CA GLY A 77 -8.65 -8.70 7.55
C GLY A 77 -7.85 -9.98 7.29
N CYS A 78 -8.56 -11.09 7.19
CA CYS A 78 -8.01 -12.39 6.85
C CYS A 78 -8.60 -12.88 5.53
N PRO A 79 -7.78 -13.38 4.58
CA PRO A 79 -8.29 -13.94 3.32
C PRO A 79 -9.19 -15.18 3.53
N TYR A 80 -9.10 -15.83 4.70
CA TYR A 80 -9.83 -17.06 5.00
C TYR A 80 -11.05 -16.86 5.88
N THR A 81 -10.95 -15.99 6.89
CA THR A 81 -12.01 -15.77 7.89
C THR A 81 -12.70 -14.42 7.73
N GLY A 82 -12.30 -13.61 6.75
CA GLY A 82 -12.88 -12.30 6.48
C GLY A 82 -12.48 -11.26 7.52
N LYS A 83 -13.48 -10.50 8.01
CA LYS A 83 -13.27 -9.36 8.92
C LYS A 83 -12.70 -9.82 10.26
N ILE A 84 -11.69 -9.11 10.75
CA ILE A 84 -11.18 -9.25 12.12
C ILE A 84 -11.82 -8.17 12.99
N SER A 85 -12.26 -8.55 14.19
CA SER A 85 -12.87 -7.64 15.16
C SER A 85 -11.83 -6.70 15.76
N ILE A 86 -12.21 -5.44 15.99
CA ILE A 86 -11.33 -4.47 16.65
C ILE A 86 -11.07 -4.87 18.10
N GLU A 87 -12.07 -5.46 18.76
CA GLU A 87 -11.97 -5.98 20.12
C GLU A 87 -10.88 -7.06 20.22
N ASP A 88 -10.78 -7.96 19.24
CA ASP A 88 -9.73 -8.98 19.19
C ASP A 88 -8.33 -8.34 19.07
N ILE A 89 -8.18 -7.29 18.25
CA ILE A 89 -6.92 -6.56 18.10
C ILE A 89 -6.56 -5.82 19.39
N VAL A 90 -7.52 -5.15 20.03
CA VAL A 90 -7.33 -4.48 21.33
C VAL A 90 -6.85 -5.49 22.38
N GLN A 91 -7.54 -6.63 22.51
CA GLN A 91 -7.18 -7.68 23.47
C GLN A 91 -5.80 -8.27 23.19
N LEU A 92 -5.43 -8.43 21.92
CA LEU A 92 -4.11 -8.89 21.55
C LEU A 92 -3.04 -7.85 21.90
N LEU A 93 -3.25 -6.58 21.59
CA LEU A 93 -2.31 -5.50 21.89
C LEU A 93 -2.08 -5.36 23.41
N LEU A 94 -3.15 -5.40 24.21
CA LEU A 94 -3.06 -5.37 25.69
C LEU A 94 -2.20 -6.53 26.23
N LYS A 95 -2.41 -7.74 25.71
CA LYS A 95 -1.60 -8.91 26.10
C LYS A 95 -0.14 -8.74 25.70
N LEU A 96 0.13 -8.29 24.48
CA LEU A 96 1.51 -8.12 24.00
C LEU A 96 2.26 -7.04 24.79
N SER A 97 1.58 -5.92 25.11
CA SER A 97 2.11 -4.88 26.00
C SER A 97 2.38 -5.42 27.40
N TYR A 98 1.41 -6.11 28.01
CA TYR A 98 1.58 -6.71 29.34
C TYR A 98 2.74 -7.74 29.40
N MET A 99 2.95 -8.49 28.32
CA MET A 99 4.04 -9.47 28.24
C MET A 99 5.42 -8.82 28.03
N GLY A 100 5.49 -7.53 27.72
CA GLY A 100 6.73 -6.78 27.55
C GLY A 100 7.28 -6.77 26.12
N ALA A 101 6.42 -6.89 25.10
CA ALA A 101 6.83 -6.58 23.73
C ALA A 101 7.15 -5.07 23.62
N SER A 102 8.22 -4.72 22.89
CA SER A 102 8.66 -3.32 22.76
C SER A 102 7.96 -2.58 21.62
N GLU A 103 7.54 -3.33 20.59
CA GLU A 103 6.83 -2.78 19.45
C GLU A 103 5.86 -3.81 18.87
N VAL A 104 4.67 -3.36 18.47
CA VAL A 104 3.69 -4.15 17.71
C VAL A 104 3.49 -3.54 16.34
N VAL A 105 3.61 -4.37 15.31
CA VAL A 105 3.35 -3.99 13.92
C VAL A 105 2.01 -4.57 13.50
N LEU A 106 1.04 -3.73 13.14
CA LEU A 106 -0.21 -4.18 12.54
C LEU A 106 0.02 -4.38 11.04
N VAL A 107 -0.21 -5.60 10.56
CA VAL A 107 0.12 -5.99 9.18
C VAL A 107 -1.15 -6.23 8.39
N ASP A 108 -1.28 -5.51 7.28
CA ASP A 108 -2.29 -5.79 6.24
C ASP A 108 -1.76 -6.84 5.27
N SER A 109 -1.74 -8.10 5.72
CA SER A 109 -1.06 -9.21 5.03
C SER A 109 -1.46 -9.41 3.58
N THR A 110 -2.72 -9.10 3.24
CA THR A 110 -3.28 -9.37 1.90
C THR A 110 -3.84 -8.12 1.23
N GLY A 111 -3.51 -6.92 1.73
CA GLY A 111 -3.96 -5.66 1.15
C GLY A 111 -5.48 -5.48 1.22
N MET A 112 -6.10 -5.76 2.38
CA MET A 112 -7.54 -5.67 2.62
C MET A 112 -7.94 -4.38 3.36
N ALA A 113 -6.99 -3.62 3.89
CA ALA A 113 -7.26 -2.40 4.62
C ALA A 113 -7.69 -1.26 3.69
N ASN A 114 -8.50 -0.35 4.24
CA ASN A 114 -8.84 0.93 3.60
C ASN A 114 -8.62 2.09 4.60
N PRO A 115 -8.47 3.35 4.13
CA PRO A 115 -8.11 4.48 4.97
C PRO A 115 -9.04 4.68 6.18
N ARG A 116 -10.35 4.47 6.00
CA ARG A 116 -11.34 4.60 7.08
C ARG A 116 -11.12 3.54 8.17
N SER A 117 -10.96 2.29 7.78
CA SER A 117 -10.70 1.17 8.71
C SER A 117 -9.37 1.31 9.45
N VAL A 118 -8.34 1.84 8.77
CA VAL A 118 -7.03 2.13 9.35
C VAL A 118 -7.16 3.21 10.41
N GLN A 119 -7.77 4.35 10.07
CA GLN A 119 -7.93 5.47 11.00
C GLN A 119 -8.78 5.09 12.22
N SER A 120 -9.89 4.37 12.02
CA SER A 120 -10.75 3.95 13.14
C SER A 120 -10.04 2.99 14.09
N THR A 121 -9.31 2.01 13.55
CA THR A 121 -8.58 1.03 14.35
C THR A 121 -7.45 1.69 15.12
N LEU A 122 -6.62 2.49 14.45
CA LEU A 122 -5.42 3.06 15.06
C LEU A 122 -5.74 4.10 16.14
N ARG A 123 -6.78 4.93 15.96
CA ARG A 123 -7.22 5.87 17.00
C ARG A 123 -7.57 5.14 18.30
N ILE A 124 -8.40 4.11 18.21
CA ILE A 124 -8.78 3.29 19.38
C ILE A 124 -7.54 2.70 20.07
N LEU A 125 -6.59 2.16 19.31
CA LEU A 125 -5.40 1.53 19.88
C LEU A 125 -4.43 2.54 20.51
N LEU A 126 -4.27 3.71 19.91
CA LEU A 126 -3.41 4.78 20.44
C LEU A 126 -4.04 5.44 21.68
N ASP A 127 -5.37 5.54 21.74
CA ASP A 127 -6.10 6.05 22.92
C ASP A 127 -5.91 5.19 24.17
N LEU A 128 -5.47 3.93 24.02
CA LEU A 128 -5.14 3.06 25.16
C LEU A 128 -3.88 3.53 25.91
N GLN A 129 -3.05 4.39 25.31
CA GLN A 129 -1.83 4.96 25.91
C GLN A 129 -0.90 3.91 26.53
N LEU A 130 -0.76 2.77 25.85
CA LEU A 130 0.10 1.68 26.29
C LEU A 130 1.57 2.06 26.12
N ASP A 131 2.42 1.60 27.03
CA ASP A 131 3.88 1.72 26.93
C ASP A 131 4.44 0.68 25.95
N ILE A 132 4.01 0.77 24.68
CA ILE A 132 4.47 -0.05 23.57
C ILE A 132 4.41 0.77 22.28
N ASN A 133 5.44 0.65 21.45
CA ASN A 133 5.42 1.31 20.15
C ASN A 133 4.43 0.62 19.21
N LEU A 134 3.66 1.42 18.46
CA LEU A 134 2.73 0.94 17.44
C LEU A 134 3.24 1.31 16.04
N ALA A 135 3.40 0.31 15.20
CA ALA A 135 3.82 0.44 13.82
C ALA A 135 2.79 -0.19 12.87
N VAL A 136 2.90 0.15 11.58
CA VAL A 136 2.05 -0.41 10.53
C VAL A 136 2.87 -0.95 9.38
N HIS A 137 2.34 -2.00 8.75
CA HIS A 137 2.90 -2.64 7.56
C HIS A 137 1.76 -2.88 6.56
N PHE A 138 1.72 -2.13 5.46
CA PHE A 138 0.66 -2.26 4.46
C PHE A 138 1.17 -2.92 3.18
N HIS A 139 0.34 -3.82 2.63
CA HIS A 139 0.54 -4.37 1.29
C HIS A 139 -0.39 -3.68 0.27
N ASN A 140 0.11 -3.49 -0.94
CA ASN A 140 -0.56 -2.77 -2.02
C ASN A 140 -1.34 -3.68 -2.97
N THR A 141 -1.74 -4.87 -2.54
CA THR A 141 -2.46 -5.86 -3.36
C THR A 141 -3.76 -5.32 -3.95
N ARG A 142 -4.38 -4.29 -3.33
CA ARG A 142 -5.59 -3.59 -3.83
C ARG A 142 -5.37 -2.09 -4.07
N GLY A 143 -4.12 -1.65 -4.19
CA GLY A 143 -3.80 -0.25 -4.53
C GLY A 143 -4.02 0.78 -3.41
N ALA A 144 -4.34 0.35 -2.19
CA ALA A 144 -4.69 1.26 -1.09
C ALA A 144 -3.53 1.61 -0.14
N ALA A 145 -2.34 1.04 -0.33
CA ALA A 145 -1.32 1.03 0.73
C ALA A 145 -0.77 2.43 1.07
N ILE A 146 -0.49 3.27 0.06
CA ILE A 146 -0.04 4.65 0.28
C ILE A 146 -1.13 5.49 1.00
N ALA A 147 -2.39 5.36 0.58
CA ALA A 147 -3.50 6.03 1.24
C ALA A 147 -3.67 5.56 2.70
N ASN A 148 -3.45 4.26 2.96
CA ASN A 148 -3.44 3.70 4.30
C ASN A 148 -2.29 4.25 5.16
N CYS A 149 -1.10 4.46 4.59
CA CYS A 149 0.01 5.12 5.29
C CYS A 149 -0.35 6.54 5.73
N VAL A 150 -0.96 7.35 4.84
CA VAL A 150 -1.42 8.71 5.17
C VAL A 150 -2.46 8.67 6.28
N ALA A 151 -3.47 7.79 6.17
CA ALA A 151 -4.49 7.64 7.20
C ALA A 151 -3.93 7.21 8.56
N ALA A 152 -2.91 6.35 8.57
CA ALA A 152 -2.20 5.94 9.78
C ALA A 152 -1.38 7.08 10.38
N TYR A 153 -0.71 7.89 9.54
CA TYR A 153 0.00 9.09 9.99
C TYR A 153 -0.95 10.09 10.66
N ASP A 154 -2.09 10.35 10.04
CA ASP A 154 -3.14 11.25 10.58
C ASP A 154 -3.77 10.71 11.86
N ALA A 155 -3.80 9.38 12.05
CA ALA A 155 -4.24 8.77 13.29
C ALA A 155 -3.21 8.87 14.43
N GLY A 156 -1.95 9.22 14.13
CA GLY A 156 -0.88 9.39 15.11
C GLY A 156 0.27 8.38 15.01
N VAL A 157 0.23 7.42 14.09
CA VAL A 157 1.34 6.46 13.88
C VAL A 157 2.55 7.16 13.29
N ARG A 158 3.75 6.78 13.75
CA ARG A 158 5.03 7.34 13.28
C ARG A 158 6.03 6.30 12.80
N ILE A 159 5.67 5.02 12.84
CA ILE A 159 6.55 3.91 12.45
C ILE A 159 5.87 3.13 11.33
N PHE A 160 6.51 3.12 10.16
CA PHE A 160 6.00 2.51 8.93
C PHE A 160 7.01 1.51 8.41
N ASP A 161 6.60 0.26 8.25
CA ASP A 161 7.37 -0.72 7.51
C ASP A 161 7.11 -0.56 6.01
N THR A 162 8.20 -0.54 5.25
CA THR A 162 8.22 -0.38 3.80
C THR A 162 9.30 -1.30 3.21
N SER A 163 9.41 -1.33 1.89
CA SER A 163 10.45 -2.09 1.20
C SER A 163 11.02 -1.29 0.02
N LEU A 164 12.31 -1.44 -0.25
CA LEU A 164 12.96 -0.81 -1.40
C LEU A 164 12.25 -1.20 -2.69
N GLY A 165 11.84 -0.22 -3.49
CA GLY A 165 11.13 -0.48 -4.75
C GLY A 165 9.76 -1.12 -4.58
N GLY A 166 9.27 -1.32 -3.35
CA GLY A 166 8.07 -2.11 -3.05
C GLY A 166 8.27 -3.62 -3.13
N MET A 167 9.53 -4.10 -3.11
CA MET A 167 9.87 -5.53 -3.14
C MET A 167 9.07 -6.31 -2.11
N SER A 168 8.51 -7.43 -2.54
CA SER A 168 7.81 -8.34 -1.65
C SER A 168 7.84 -9.77 -2.20
N ALA A 169 7.55 -10.71 -1.31
CA ALA A 169 7.22 -12.08 -1.66
C ALA A 169 5.78 -12.35 -1.22
N THR A 170 5.10 -13.28 -1.89
CA THR A 170 3.80 -13.76 -1.45
C THR A 170 3.92 -14.28 -0.01
N PRO A 171 3.12 -13.77 0.94
CA PRO A 171 3.18 -14.25 2.31
C PRO A 171 2.88 -15.74 2.37
N TYR A 172 3.61 -16.46 3.22
CA TYR A 172 3.37 -17.87 3.43
C TYR A 172 1.94 -18.10 3.96
N GLY A 173 1.23 -19.09 3.41
CA GLY A 173 -0.17 -19.33 3.75
C GLY A 173 -1.11 -18.26 3.16
N VAL A 174 -0.80 -17.73 1.97
CA VAL A 174 -1.72 -16.98 1.09
C VAL A 174 -1.64 -17.62 -0.29
N SER A 175 -2.74 -17.63 -1.03
CA SER A 175 -2.72 -18.07 -2.43
C SER A 175 -1.86 -17.15 -3.29
N GLU A 176 -1.13 -17.72 -4.24
CA GLU A 176 -0.46 -16.93 -5.28
C GLU A 176 -1.51 -16.20 -6.12
N LEU A 177 -1.20 -14.97 -6.46
CA LEU A 177 -2.01 -14.11 -7.33
C LEU A 177 -1.11 -13.64 -8.45
N ASP A 178 -1.69 -13.41 -9.63
CA ASP A 178 -0.98 -12.80 -10.78
C ASP A 178 -0.58 -11.33 -10.52
N ILE A 179 -0.98 -10.80 -9.36
CA ILE A 179 -0.53 -9.56 -8.77
C ILE A 179 0.23 -9.88 -7.47
N GLY A 180 1.51 -9.52 -7.40
CA GLY A 180 2.31 -9.70 -6.19
C GLY A 180 1.72 -8.93 -4.99
N CYS A 181 1.99 -9.41 -3.77
CA CYS A 181 1.66 -8.70 -2.54
C CYS A 181 2.68 -7.61 -2.25
N TRP A 182 2.76 -6.59 -3.12
CA TRP A 182 3.81 -5.57 -3.07
C TRP A 182 3.77 -4.76 -1.78
N ASN A 183 4.93 -4.56 -1.16
CA ASN A 183 5.04 -3.66 -0.01
C ASN A 183 4.94 -2.21 -0.49
N VAL A 184 4.68 -1.28 0.42
CA VAL A 184 4.84 0.14 0.12
C VAL A 184 6.29 0.42 -0.28
N PRO A 185 6.55 0.99 -1.47
CA PRO A 185 7.89 1.42 -1.87
C PRO A 185 8.40 2.50 -0.91
N THR A 186 9.57 2.26 -0.32
CA THR A 186 10.17 3.18 0.67
C THR A 186 10.34 4.57 0.06
N GLU A 187 10.84 4.65 -1.16
CA GLU A 187 11.11 5.88 -1.87
C GLU A 187 9.84 6.69 -2.18
N ASP A 188 8.76 6.01 -2.56
CA ASP A 188 7.48 6.66 -2.84
C ASP A 188 6.88 7.26 -1.56
N LEU A 189 6.92 6.52 -0.44
CA LEU A 189 6.39 7.01 0.83
C LEU A 189 7.24 8.16 1.41
N VAL A 190 8.57 8.05 1.32
CA VAL A 190 9.48 9.12 1.75
C VAL A 190 9.21 10.39 0.97
N HIS A 191 9.16 10.30 -0.37
CA HIS A 191 8.86 11.45 -1.22
C HIS A 191 7.50 12.06 -0.90
N LEU A 192 6.44 11.25 -0.81
CA LEU A 192 5.11 11.73 -0.44
C LEU A 192 5.11 12.47 0.91
N PHE A 193 5.71 11.88 1.95
CA PHE A 193 5.76 12.50 3.26
C PHE A 193 6.54 13.81 3.25
N GLU A 194 7.65 13.89 2.53
CA GLU A 194 8.40 15.15 2.38
C GLU A 194 7.60 16.23 1.66
N GLU A 195 6.86 15.87 0.60
CA GLU A 195 5.96 16.80 -0.11
C GLU A 195 4.79 17.25 0.76
N MET A 196 4.34 16.40 1.70
CA MET A 196 3.35 16.75 2.73
C MET A 196 3.95 17.59 3.88
N GLY A 197 5.25 17.90 3.85
CA GLY A 197 5.95 18.68 4.88
C GLY A 197 6.40 17.86 6.10
N VAL A 198 6.35 16.53 6.03
CA VAL A 198 6.83 15.63 7.07
C VAL A 198 8.33 15.39 6.90
N LYS A 199 9.11 15.65 7.96
CA LYS A 199 10.55 15.42 7.94
C LYS A 199 10.86 13.93 8.16
N THR A 200 11.35 13.25 7.12
CA THR A 200 11.73 11.84 7.20
C THR A 200 13.19 11.65 7.64
N GLY A 201 14.06 12.59 7.28
CA GLY A 201 15.51 12.50 7.51
C GLY A 201 16.22 11.53 6.56
N VAL A 202 15.55 11.03 5.53
CA VAL A 202 16.11 10.08 4.57
C VAL A 202 16.76 10.82 3.40
N ASP A 203 17.97 10.41 3.00
CA ASP A 203 18.60 10.89 1.78
C ASP A 203 17.97 10.20 0.57
N LEU A 204 17.01 10.87 -0.05
CA LEU A 204 16.21 10.33 -1.13
C LEU A 204 17.03 10.01 -2.39
N GLU A 205 18.15 10.72 -2.67
CA GLU A 205 19.01 10.36 -3.82
C GLU A 205 19.74 9.04 -3.57
N LYS A 206 20.33 8.88 -2.38
CA LYS A 206 20.97 7.61 -2.00
C LYS A 206 19.97 6.47 -1.93
N LEU A 207 18.74 6.74 -1.51
CA LEU A 207 17.68 5.74 -1.51
C LEU A 207 17.38 5.27 -2.94
N LEU A 208 17.28 6.19 -3.91
CA LEU A 208 17.09 5.85 -5.32
C LEU A 208 18.28 5.08 -5.91
N ASP A 209 19.51 5.36 -5.50
CA ASP A 209 20.68 4.53 -5.83
C ASP A 209 20.49 3.08 -5.34
N CYS A 210 20.02 2.90 -4.10
CA CYS A 210 19.73 1.57 -3.54
C CYS A 210 18.61 0.85 -4.30
N VAL A 211 17.55 1.57 -4.72
CA VAL A 211 16.47 0.98 -5.53
C VAL A 211 17.00 0.52 -6.89
N ARG A 212 17.84 1.32 -7.55
CA ARG A 212 18.50 0.91 -8.82
C ARG A 212 19.30 -0.37 -8.65
N LEU A 213 20.09 -0.46 -7.58
CA LEU A 213 20.86 -1.67 -7.29
C LEU A 213 19.93 -2.87 -7.02
N ALA A 214 18.83 -2.67 -6.30
CA ALA A 214 17.84 -3.72 -6.05
C ALA A 214 17.20 -4.24 -7.34
N GLU A 215 16.81 -3.36 -8.28
CA GLU A 215 16.30 -3.78 -9.60
C GLU A 215 17.35 -4.59 -10.38
N GLN A 216 18.61 -4.14 -10.37
CA GLN A 216 19.72 -4.85 -11.02
C GLN A 216 19.93 -6.25 -10.44
N MET A 217 19.89 -6.39 -9.12
CA MET A 217 20.05 -7.68 -8.45
C MET A 217 18.85 -8.61 -8.65
N ALA A 218 17.64 -8.05 -8.66
CA ALA A 218 16.42 -8.80 -8.90
C ALA A 218 16.24 -9.19 -10.38
N GLY A 219 16.92 -8.50 -11.30
CA GLY A 219 16.76 -8.70 -12.74
C GLY A 219 15.40 -8.29 -13.27
N MET A 220 14.68 -7.43 -12.54
CA MET A 220 13.34 -6.97 -12.88
C MET A 220 13.10 -5.53 -12.41
N HIS A 221 12.18 -4.85 -13.08
CA HIS A 221 11.66 -3.58 -12.57
C HIS A 221 10.79 -3.82 -11.34
N LEU A 222 11.03 -3.01 -10.32
CA LEU A 222 10.28 -3.02 -9.08
C LEU A 222 9.08 -2.06 -9.17
N PRO A 223 8.00 -2.30 -8.42
CA PRO A 223 6.74 -1.57 -8.58
C PRO A 223 6.75 -0.10 -8.14
N GLY A 224 7.79 0.38 -7.45
CA GLY A 224 7.88 1.80 -7.04
C GLY A 224 7.70 2.77 -8.20
N HIS A 225 7.30 4.00 -7.93
CA HIS A 225 7.08 4.99 -8.99
C HIS A 225 8.24 5.97 -9.12
N LEU A 226 8.86 6.33 -8.00
CA LEU A 226 9.73 7.48 -7.93
C LEU A 226 11.01 7.35 -8.76
N LEU A 227 11.59 6.14 -8.84
CA LEU A 227 12.80 5.92 -9.67
C LEU A 227 12.56 6.25 -11.15
N ARG A 228 11.33 6.05 -11.64
CA ARG A 228 10.94 6.32 -13.04
C ARG A 228 10.41 7.73 -13.23
N ALA A 229 9.57 8.18 -12.30
CA ALA A 229 8.90 9.47 -12.40
C ALA A 229 9.84 10.66 -12.09
N GLY A 230 10.86 10.42 -11.27
CA GLY A 230 11.63 11.50 -10.66
C GLY A 230 10.82 12.21 -9.57
N ARG A 231 11.47 13.14 -8.89
CA ARG A 231 10.82 13.97 -7.85
C ARG A 231 9.84 14.94 -8.52
N SER A 232 8.79 15.32 -7.81
CA SER A 232 7.87 16.42 -8.21
C SER A 232 8.60 17.74 -8.49
N SER A 233 9.70 17.99 -7.80
CA SER A 233 10.56 19.17 -7.99
C SER A 233 11.48 19.09 -9.21
N GLN A 234 11.59 17.93 -9.85
CA GLN A 234 12.38 17.74 -11.06
C GLN A 234 11.58 18.21 -12.29
N ILE A 235 11.68 19.50 -12.59
CA ILE A 235 11.00 20.11 -13.73
C ILE A 235 11.72 19.71 -15.03
N VAL A 236 10.99 19.08 -15.95
CA VAL A 236 11.48 18.73 -17.28
C VAL A 236 11.20 19.87 -18.27
N GLY A 237 12.14 20.09 -19.20
CA GLY A 237 11.95 21.07 -20.28
C GLY A 237 10.87 20.65 -21.27
N ILE A 238 10.34 21.61 -22.03
CA ILE A 238 9.40 21.33 -23.11
C ILE A 238 10.10 20.43 -24.14
N PRO A 239 9.53 19.26 -24.49
CA PRO A 239 10.10 18.41 -25.52
C PRO A 239 10.27 19.16 -26.85
N LYS A 240 11.42 19.05 -27.51
CA LYS A 240 11.74 19.75 -28.77
C LYS A 240 10.69 19.57 -29.88
N HIS A 241 9.99 18.45 -29.90
CA HIS A 241 8.94 18.19 -30.88
C HIS A 241 7.67 19.02 -30.63
N LEU A 242 7.45 19.49 -29.39
CA LEU A 242 6.37 20.39 -29.00
C LEU A 242 6.76 21.88 -29.13
N GLU A 243 8.05 22.21 -29.08
CA GLU A 243 8.53 23.59 -29.28
C GLU A 243 8.12 24.20 -30.64
N ARG A 244 7.77 23.37 -31.64
CA ARG A 244 7.38 23.81 -32.99
C ARG A 244 5.87 23.98 -33.22
N HIS A 245 5.03 23.71 -32.23
CA HIS A 245 3.59 23.94 -32.36
C HIS A 245 3.22 25.34 -31.87
N GLN A 246 3.44 26.35 -32.71
CA GLN A 246 2.56 27.52 -32.66
C GLN A 246 1.15 27.02 -32.97
N ILE A 247 0.28 27.01 -31.97
CA ILE A 247 -1.11 26.53 -32.04
C ILE A 247 -1.96 27.36 -33.03
N MET A 248 -1.42 28.36 -33.72
CA MET A 248 -2.21 29.37 -34.44
C MET A 248 -2.28 29.34 -35.96
N ASP A 249 -1.69 28.39 -36.71
CA ASP A 249 -1.75 28.54 -38.20
C ASP A 249 -1.79 27.25 -39.04
N LYS A 250 -2.27 26.13 -38.49
CA LYS A 250 -2.57 24.96 -39.34
C LYS A 250 -4.01 24.52 -39.13
N LYS A 251 -4.83 24.69 -40.18
CA LYS A 251 -6.03 23.89 -40.41
C LYS A 251 -5.67 22.43 -40.11
N ILE A 252 -6.18 21.92 -39.00
CA ILE A 252 -5.92 20.56 -38.54
C ILE A 252 -6.75 19.62 -39.42
N GLY A 253 -6.19 19.26 -40.58
CA GLY A 253 -6.69 18.18 -41.45
C GLY A 253 -6.28 16.79 -40.95
N GLY A 254 -6.28 16.58 -39.64
CA GLY A 254 -5.95 15.32 -39.00
C GLY A 254 -6.82 15.18 -37.77
N VAL A 255 -7.69 14.17 -37.75
CA VAL A 255 -8.62 13.84 -36.67
C VAL A 255 -7.97 14.11 -35.31
N LEU A 256 -8.40 15.17 -34.62
CA LEU A 256 -8.10 15.35 -33.22
C LEU A 256 -8.53 14.04 -32.54
N LYS A 257 -7.59 13.36 -31.87
CA LYS A 257 -7.90 12.21 -31.01
C LYS A 257 -8.71 12.74 -29.84
N THR A 258 -10.00 12.91 -30.05
CA THR A 258 -10.96 13.42 -29.07
C THR A 258 -11.04 12.44 -27.91
N ALA A 259 -10.75 12.91 -26.71
CA ALA A 259 -11.01 12.14 -25.51
C ALA A 259 -12.52 12.15 -25.27
N SER A 260 -13.16 10.98 -25.34
CA SER A 260 -14.57 10.85 -24.95
C SER A 260 -14.63 10.81 -23.43
N MET A 261 -15.50 11.65 -22.84
CA MET A 261 -15.64 11.76 -21.40
C MET A 261 -16.96 11.10 -20.97
N LEU A 262 -16.87 9.98 -20.25
CA LEU A 262 -18.04 9.31 -19.70
C LEU A 262 -18.17 9.71 -18.22
N ILE A 263 -19.28 10.36 -17.84
CA ILE A 263 -19.56 10.69 -16.44
C ILE A 263 -20.60 9.71 -15.93
N PHE A 264 -20.22 8.91 -14.93
CA PHE A 264 -21.14 8.04 -14.22
C PHE A 264 -21.33 8.53 -12.79
N LYS A 265 -22.58 8.74 -12.38
CA LYS A 265 -22.91 9.07 -10.99
C LYS A 265 -23.23 7.77 -10.24
N SER A 266 -22.45 7.47 -9.20
CA SER A 266 -22.74 6.38 -8.26
C SER A 266 -23.01 6.96 -6.90
N ALA A 267 -24.27 7.01 -6.46
CA ALA A 267 -24.70 7.54 -5.15
C ALA A 267 -23.99 8.85 -4.73
N ASP A 268 -22.86 8.72 -4.02
CA ASP A 268 -22.07 9.80 -3.42
C ASP A 268 -20.84 10.26 -4.23
N VAL A 269 -20.47 9.59 -5.33
CA VAL A 269 -19.25 9.89 -6.11
C VAL A 269 -19.52 9.93 -7.62
N TYR A 270 -18.85 10.85 -8.30
CA TYR A 270 -18.84 10.94 -9.75
C TYR A 270 -17.54 10.34 -10.30
N PHE A 271 -17.66 9.40 -11.23
CA PHE A 271 -16.52 8.87 -11.98
C PHE A 271 -16.48 9.52 -13.35
N VAL A 272 -15.36 10.18 -13.66
CA VAL A 272 -15.11 10.78 -14.97
C VAL A 272 -14.09 9.92 -15.70
N TYR A 273 -14.55 9.13 -16.67
CA TYR A 273 -13.69 8.29 -17.49
C TYR A 273 -13.20 9.07 -18.70
N THR A 274 -11.91 9.00 -18.96
CA THR A 274 -11.30 9.50 -20.20
C THR A 274 -10.88 8.30 -21.03
N LEU A 275 -11.50 8.11 -22.20
CA LEU A 275 -11.09 7.07 -23.15
C LEU A 275 -10.32 7.71 -24.31
N GLN A 276 -9.23 7.05 -24.73
CA GLN A 276 -8.63 7.37 -26.02
C GLN A 276 -9.58 6.91 -27.13
N PHE A 277 -9.90 7.80 -28.07
CA PHE A 277 -10.93 7.62 -29.10
C PHE A 277 -10.90 6.25 -29.80
N GLN A 278 -9.71 5.78 -30.15
CA GLN A 278 -9.52 4.51 -30.86
C GLN A 278 -10.00 3.31 -30.03
N SER A 279 -9.63 3.28 -28.74
CA SER A 279 -10.02 2.21 -27.82
C SER A 279 -11.53 2.22 -27.52
N PHE A 280 -12.18 3.38 -27.61
CA PHE A 280 -13.63 3.49 -27.47
C PHE A 280 -14.37 2.86 -28.65
N LEU A 281 -13.93 3.15 -29.90
CA LEU A 281 -14.53 2.56 -31.09
C LEU A 281 -14.40 1.03 -31.08
N ASP A 282 -13.21 0.52 -30.74
CA ASP A 282 -12.96 -0.92 -30.66
C ASP A 282 -13.89 -1.59 -29.62
N LEU A 283 -14.08 -0.98 -28.44
CA LEU A 283 -14.97 -1.50 -27.40
C LEU A 283 -16.47 -1.43 -27.76
N PHE A 284 -16.86 -0.41 -28.54
CA PHE A 284 -18.22 -0.24 -29.04
C PHE A 284 -18.54 -1.28 -30.13
N GLU A 285 -17.61 -1.50 -31.07
CA GLU A 285 -17.74 -2.50 -32.15
C GLU A 285 -17.82 -3.93 -31.62
N HIS A 286 -17.18 -4.22 -30.49
CA HIS A 286 -17.26 -5.53 -29.81
C HIS A 286 -18.51 -5.71 -28.92
N GLY A 287 -19.44 -4.75 -28.90
CA GLY A 287 -20.72 -4.89 -28.19
C GLY A 287 -20.61 -4.92 -26.66
N LEU A 288 -19.45 -4.55 -26.10
CA LEU A 288 -19.20 -4.53 -24.65
C LEU A 288 -19.85 -3.32 -23.95
N PHE A 289 -20.27 -2.31 -24.72
CA PHE A 289 -21.07 -1.18 -24.27
C PHE A 289 -22.51 -1.27 -24.79
N SER A 290 -23.32 -2.13 -24.18
CA SER A 290 -24.79 -2.09 -24.31
C SER A 290 -25.46 -1.24 -23.22
N LEU A 291 -24.70 -0.37 -22.53
CA LEU A 291 -25.21 0.48 -21.45
C LEU A 291 -25.77 1.80 -21.98
N ILE A 292 -27.10 1.88 -21.99
CA ILE A 292 -28.00 3.04 -21.98
C ILE A 292 -27.28 4.40 -22.16
N VAL A 293 -27.01 4.77 -23.40
CA VAL A 293 -26.64 6.14 -23.77
C VAL A 293 -27.91 6.97 -23.80
N TRP A 294 -28.15 7.81 -22.78
CA TRP A 294 -29.39 8.58 -22.69
C TRP A 294 -29.33 9.93 -23.42
N SER A 295 -28.16 10.57 -23.50
CA SER A 295 -27.96 11.71 -24.41
C SER A 295 -26.50 11.93 -24.76
N VAL A 296 -26.25 12.29 -26.02
CA VAL A 296 -25.00 12.88 -26.49
C VAL A 296 -25.20 14.38 -26.45
N HIS A 297 -24.57 15.09 -25.52
CA HIS A 297 -24.44 16.53 -25.65
C HIS A 297 -23.22 16.80 -26.54
N GLN A 298 -23.48 17.13 -27.80
CA GLN A 298 -22.52 17.91 -28.57
C GLN A 298 -22.45 19.28 -27.90
N ALA A 299 -21.33 19.61 -27.27
CA ALA A 299 -21.05 21.01 -27.00
C ALA A 299 -20.89 21.70 -28.37
N GLU A 300 -21.83 22.56 -28.74
CA GLU A 300 -21.62 23.44 -29.89
C GLU A 300 -20.37 24.29 -29.62
N PRO A 301 -19.47 24.43 -30.60
CA PRO A 301 -18.29 25.27 -30.43
C PRO A 301 -18.74 26.70 -30.13
N ALA A 302 -18.23 27.27 -29.04
CA ALA A 302 -18.39 28.70 -28.79
C ALA A 302 -17.50 29.46 -29.79
N GLY A 303 -18.07 29.80 -30.95
CA GLY A 303 -17.41 30.53 -32.04
C GLY A 303 -16.84 29.65 -33.16
N ASP A 304 -16.17 30.28 -34.13
CA ASP A 304 -15.67 29.73 -35.40
C ASP A 304 -14.52 28.69 -35.26
N ALA A 305 -14.56 27.84 -34.24
CA ALA A 305 -13.65 26.72 -34.06
C ALA A 305 -14.26 25.44 -34.66
N GLU A 306 -14.18 25.29 -35.99
CA GLU A 306 -14.32 23.98 -36.62
C GLU A 306 -13.22 23.04 -36.08
N GLY A 307 -13.57 22.05 -35.24
CA GLY A 307 -12.70 20.89 -35.03
C GLY A 307 -12.66 20.22 -33.65
N LEU A 308 -13.32 20.74 -32.62
CA LEU A 308 -13.36 20.08 -31.30
C LEU A 308 -14.76 19.55 -30.99
N GLN A 309 -15.00 18.27 -31.31
CA GLN A 309 -16.17 17.54 -30.83
C GLN A 309 -15.82 16.79 -29.54
N SER A 310 -16.09 17.39 -28.38
CA SER A 310 -16.11 16.66 -27.11
C SER A 310 -17.46 15.97 -26.96
N VAL A 311 -17.45 14.64 -26.94
CA VAL A 311 -18.64 13.83 -26.64
C VAL A 311 -18.64 13.54 -25.15
N VAL A 312 -19.60 14.13 -24.41
CA VAL A 312 -19.85 13.80 -23.01
C VAL A 312 -21.02 12.82 -22.97
N LEU A 313 -20.77 11.64 -22.41
CA LEU A 313 -21.77 10.60 -22.20
C LEU A 313 -22.08 10.54 -20.70
N VAL A 314 -23.31 10.85 -20.31
CA VAL A 314 -23.75 10.76 -18.92
C VAL A 314 -24.54 9.47 -18.74
N LEU A 315 -24.07 8.61 -17.85
CA LEU A 315 -24.77 7.39 -17.44
C LEU A 315 -25.44 7.66 -16.09
N ASP A 316 -26.78 7.66 -16.07
CA ASP A 316 -27.60 7.73 -14.86
C ASP A 316 -28.01 6.29 -14.47
N GLN A 317 -27.85 5.92 -13.21
CA GLN A 317 -28.19 4.57 -12.73
C GLN A 317 -29.64 4.47 -12.24
N ASP A 318 -30.33 5.60 -12.08
CA ASP A 318 -31.69 5.66 -11.51
C ASP A 318 -32.82 5.70 -12.57
N ARG A 319 -32.52 5.50 -13.87
CA ARG A 319 -33.51 5.40 -14.96
C ARG A 319 -33.12 4.44 -16.08
#